data_AF-A0A9P7FSI1-F1
#
_entry.id   AF-A0A9P7FSI1-F1
#
_cell.length_a   1.000
_cell.length_b   1.000
_cell.length_c   1.000
_cell.angle_alpha   90.00
_cell.angle_beta   90.00
_cell.angle_gamma   90.00
#
_symmetry.space_group_name_H-M   'P 1'
#
loop_
_entity.id
_entity.type
_entity.pdbx_description
1 polymer ?
#
loop_
_entity_poly.entity_id
_entity_poly.type
_entity_poly.pdbx_seq_one_letter_code
_entity_poly.pdbx_strand_id
1 'polypeptide(L)'
;MFPDIPVDNVRYDLLRTGSVEQTSNKILERGFLDADQPPPAYYTLFPHDATGTPTGRRPGSNAAGRGNGTEKKKPAESLIERYKLQERLASAEPVPEEQIGGKAVWEDSAEKREASLRERKAQMILAARQSVSSITNIAHASVLMFIP
;
A
#
# COMPACT_ATOMS: atom_id res chain seq x y z
N MET A 1 -16.22 10.69 -2.16
CA MET A 1 -16.15 10.04 -3.49
C MET A 1 -15.98 8.55 -3.26
N PHE A 2 -16.43 7.70 -4.19
CA PHE A 2 -16.44 6.23 -4.04
C PHE A 2 -15.11 5.62 -4.51
N PRO A 3 -14.20 5.21 -3.61
CA PRO A 3 -12.88 4.70 -4.00
C PRO A 3 -12.94 3.25 -4.54
N ASP A 4 -14.02 2.54 -4.23
CA ASP A 4 -14.19 1.12 -4.58
C ASP A 4 -14.81 0.90 -5.97
N ILE A 5 -15.31 1.97 -6.60
CA ILE A 5 -15.99 1.89 -7.90
C ILE A 5 -15.08 2.48 -8.98
N PRO A 6 -14.81 1.74 -10.07
CA PRO A 6 -13.96 2.23 -11.14
C PRO A 6 -14.57 3.47 -11.80
N VAL A 7 -13.69 4.43 -12.10
CA VAL A 7 -14.06 5.74 -12.66
C VAL A 7 -14.81 5.59 -13.98
N ASP A 8 -14.47 4.58 -14.78
CA ASP A 8 -15.14 4.31 -16.05
C ASP A 8 -16.61 3.95 -15.88
N ASN A 9 -16.97 3.18 -14.85
CA ASN A 9 -18.35 2.77 -14.63
C ASN A 9 -19.18 3.97 -14.17
N VAL A 10 -18.59 4.82 -13.32
CA VAL A 10 -19.22 6.08 -12.89
C VAL A 10 -19.44 7.01 -14.09
N ARG A 11 -18.42 7.22 -14.93
CA ARG A 11 -18.56 8.05 -16.13
C ARG A 11 -19.60 7.50 -17.09
N TYR A 12 -19.65 6.18 -17.27
CA TYR A 12 -20.66 5.56 -18.13
C TYR A 12 -22.09 5.72 -17.58
N ASP A 13 -22.33 5.50 -16.28
CA ASP A 13 -23.67 5.71 -15.71
C ASP A 13 -24.08 7.19 -15.72
N LEU A 14 -23.12 8.12 -15.59
CA LEU A 14 -23.35 9.56 -15.77
C LEU A 14 -23.72 9.92 -17.21
N LEU A 15 -23.11 9.28 -18.23
CA LEU A 15 -23.51 9.47 -19.63
C LEU A 15 -24.94 8.98 -19.89
N ARG A 16 -25.39 7.94 -19.17
CA ARG A 16 -26.73 7.38 -19.30
C ARG A 16 -27.80 8.18 -18.56
N THR A 17 -27.50 8.60 -17.33
CA THR A 17 -28.47 9.26 -16.43
C THR A 17 -28.42 10.78 -16.51
N GLY A 18 -27.25 11.36 -16.79
CA GLY A 18 -27.02 12.80 -16.79
C GLY A 18 -27.07 13.46 -15.41
N SER A 19 -27.25 12.69 -14.32
CA SER A 19 -27.42 13.22 -12.96
C SER A 19 -26.48 12.54 -11.97
N VAL A 20 -25.69 13.37 -11.27
CA VAL A 20 -24.76 12.93 -10.21
C VAL A 20 -25.54 12.40 -9.01
N GLU A 21 -26.69 12.99 -8.69
CA GLU A 21 -27.53 12.57 -7.56
C GLU A 21 -28.06 11.16 -7.78
N GLN A 22 -28.60 10.88 -8.97
CA GLN A 22 -29.11 9.55 -9.30
C GLN A 22 -28.02 8.48 -9.31
N THR A 23 -26.84 8.81 -9.86
CA THR A 23 -25.69 7.90 -9.89
C THR A 23 -25.21 7.61 -8.46
N SER A 24 -25.12 8.64 -7.61
CA SER A 24 -24.70 8.49 -6.21
C SER A 24 -25.72 7.70 -5.39
N ASN A 25 -27.02 7.94 -5.56
CA ASN A 25 -28.06 7.19 -4.86
C ASN A 25 -28.04 5.71 -5.24
N LYS A 26 -27.89 5.37 -6.53
CA LYS A 26 -27.73 3.96 -6.94
C LYS A 26 -26.53 3.29 -6.29
N ILE A 27 -25.41 4.01 -6.22
CA ILE A 27 -24.20 3.50 -5.57
C ILE A 27 -24.43 3.26 -4.08
N LEU A 28 -25.09 4.19 -3.39
CA LEU A 28 -25.38 4.08 -1.97
C LEU A 28 -26.39 2.97 -1.66
N GLU A 29 -27.41 2.78 -2.50
CA GLU A 29 -28.46 1.78 -2.32
C GLU A 29 -27.99 0.36 -2.67
N ARG A 30 -27.26 0.20 -3.78
CA ARG A 30 -26.89 -1.11 -4.32
C ARG A 30 -25.45 -1.52 -3.98
N GLY A 31 -24.59 -0.55 -3.66
CA GLY A 31 -23.15 -0.77 -3.45
C GLY A 31 -22.35 -0.98 -4.74
N PHE A 32 -23.01 -1.07 -5.89
CA PHE A 32 -22.42 -1.22 -7.21
C PHE A 32 -23.29 -0.56 -8.27
N LEU A 33 -22.70 -0.29 -9.45
CA LEU A 33 -23.43 0.22 -10.60
C LEU A 33 -23.76 -0.95 -11.54
N ASP A 34 -24.94 -0.93 -12.16
CA ASP A 34 -25.33 -1.96 -13.15
C ASP A 34 -24.34 -2.06 -14.34
N ALA A 35 -23.53 -1.02 -14.53
CA ALA A 35 -22.51 -0.94 -15.56
C ALA A 35 -21.16 -1.48 -15.08
N ASP A 36 -21.12 -2.70 -14.53
CA ASP A 36 -19.86 -3.34 -14.10
C ASP A 36 -18.81 -3.39 -15.23
N GLN A 37 -19.26 -3.36 -16.49
CA GLN A 37 -18.39 -3.22 -17.65
C GLN A 37 -19.07 -2.40 -18.77
N PRO A 38 -18.58 -1.18 -19.09
CA PRO A 38 -19.10 -0.42 -20.22
C PRO A 38 -18.86 -1.16 -21.55
N PRO A 39 -19.72 -0.96 -22.58
CA PRO A 39 -19.57 -1.61 -23.88
C PRO A 39 -18.22 -1.30 -24.54
N PRO A 40 -17.67 -2.17 -25.39
CA PRO A 40 -16.38 -1.92 -26.06
C PRO A 40 -16.32 -0.59 -26.83
N ALA A 41 -17.46 -0.15 -27.40
CA ALA A 41 -17.58 1.13 -28.10
C ALA A 41 -17.38 2.35 -27.20
N TYR A 42 -17.53 2.23 -25.88
CA TYR A 42 -17.23 3.31 -24.96
C TYR A 42 -15.73 3.65 -24.96
N TYR A 43 -14.88 2.63 -25.02
CA TYR A 43 -13.43 2.82 -24.97
C TYR A 43 -12.85 3.42 -26.25
N THR A 44 -13.60 3.47 -27.35
CA THR A 44 -13.17 4.20 -28.55
C THR A 44 -13.33 5.72 -28.39
N LEU A 45 -14.36 6.15 -27.66
CA LEU A 45 -14.60 7.57 -27.35
C LEU A 45 -13.75 8.02 -26.16
N PHE A 46 -13.50 7.11 -25.24
CA PHE A 46 -12.76 7.39 -24.03
C PHE A 46 -11.69 6.33 -23.77
N PRO A 47 -10.46 6.54 -24.30
CA PRO A 47 -9.32 5.71 -23.98
C PRO A 47 -9.05 5.71 -22.47
N HIS A 48 -8.63 4.56 -21.95
CA HIS A 48 -8.23 4.39 -20.57
C HIS A 48 -6.78 4.82 -20.44
N ASP A 49 -6.50 5.85 -19.63
CA ASP A 49 -5.15 6.18 -19.21
C ASP A 49 -4.65 5.05 -18.30
N ALA A 50 -3.64 4.30 -18.75
CA ALA A 50 -3.03 3.20 -17.99
C ALA A 50 -2.32 3.66 -16.69
N THR A 51 -2.33 4.96 -16.39
CA THR A 51 -1.79 5.57 -15.18
C THR A 51 -2.91 5.84 -14.17
N GLY A 52 -3.41 4.80 -13.50
CA GLY A 52 -4.39 5.01 -12.44
C GLY A 52 -5.02 3.75 -11.86
N THR A 53 -4.35 3.19 -10.85
CA THR A 53 -4.92 2.35 -9.77
C THR A 53 -5.38 0.93 -10.14
N PRO A 54 -4.68 -0.12 -9.65
CA PRO A 54 -5.18 -1.49 -9.71
C PRO A 54 -6.06 -1.76 -8.48
N THR A 55 -7.38 -1.81 -8.63
CA THR A 55 -8.32 -2.43 -7.67
C THR A 55 -9.43 -3.08 -8.49
N GLY A 56 -9.93 -4.29 -8.25
CA GLY A 56 -9.52 -5.41 -7.44
C GLY A 56 -10.33 -6.61 -7.92
N ARG A 57 -9.68 -7.68 -8.37
CA ARG A 57 -10.31 -8.99 -8.59
C ARG A 57 -9.92 -9.88 -7.42
N ARG A 58 -10.89 -10.36 -6.64
CA ARG A 58 -10.66 -11.35 -5.54
C ARG A 58 -10.08 -12.66 -6.10
N PRO A 59 -9.44 -13.48 -5.25
CA PRO A 59 -8.18 -14.13 -5.56
C PRO A 59 -8.38 -15.46 -6.28
N GLY A 60 -7.57 -15.68 -7.29
CA GLY A 60 -7.42 -16.98 -7.95
C GLY A 60 -6.02 -17.10 -8.54
N SER A 61 -5.17 -17.86 -7.85
CA SER A 61 -3.92 -18.50 -8.30
C SER A 61 -2.83 -17.66 -9.00
N ASN A 62 -1.64 -17.66 -8.39
CA ASN A 62 -0.31 -17.36 -8.91
C ASN A 62 -0.18 -17.23 -10.45
N ALA A 63 0.20 -16.03 -10.91
CA ALA A 63 1.06 -15.86 -12.08
C ALA A 63 1.87 -14.57 -11.92
N ALA A 64 3.15 -14.72 -11.58
CA ALA A 64 4.12 -13.64 -11.54
C ALA A 64 4.42 -13.16 -12.97
N GLY A 65 3.77 -12.07 -13.40
CA GLY A 65 4.08 -11.34 -14.62
C GLY A 65 5.32 -10.47 -14.41
N ARG A 66 6.48 -11.03 -14.75
CA ARG A 66 7.79 -10.38 -14.69
C ARG A 66 7.91 -9.38 -15.86
N GLY A 67 7.71 -8.10 -15.58
CA GLY A 67 8.04 -7.02 -16.51
C GLY A 67 9.56 -6.92 -16.68
N ASN A 68 10.07 -7.44 -17.80
CA ASN A 68 11.49 -7.48 -18.12
C ASN A 68 11.93 -6.13 -18.71
N GLY A 69 12.12 -5.12 -17.85
CA GLY A 69 12.84 -3.89 -18.17
C GLY A 69 14.26 -3.99 -17.64
N THR A 70 15.23 -4.26 -18.51
CA THR A 70 16.66 -4.32 -18.17
C THR A 70 17.23 -2.92 -18.01
N GLU A 71 16.90 -2.25 -16.92
CA GLU A 71 17.70 -1.15 -16.39
C GLU A 71 18.47 -1.67 -15.18
N LYS A 72 19.80 -1.51 -15.20
CA LYS A 72 20.67 -1.85 -14.07
C LYS A 72 20.26 -0.98 -12.88
N LYS A 73 19.32 -1.46 -12.05
CA LYS A 73 18.98 -0.84 -10.77
C LYS A 73 20.25 -0.70 -9.95
N LYS A 74 20.65 0.55 -9.66
CA LYS A 74 21.58 0.85 -8.57
C LYS A 74 21.07 0.11 -7.32
N PRO A 75 21.96 -0.40 -6.44
CA PRO A 75 21.51 -0.99 -5.18
C PRO A 75 20.57 0.01 -4.51
N ALA A 76 19.34 -0.44 -4.23
CA ALA A 76 18.37 0.41 -3.58
C ALA A 76 18.94 0.84 -2.23
N GLU A 77 19.01 2.15 -1.99
CA GLU A 77 19.46 2.71 -0.71
C GLU A 77 18.64 2.08 0.42
N SER A 78 19.31 1.69 1.50
CA SER A 78 18.63 1.04 2.61
C SER A 78 17.71 2.04 3.31
N LEU A 79 16.56 1.57 3.84
CA LEU A 79 15.67 2.44 4.61
C LEU A 79 16.38 3.06 5.83
N ILE A 80 17.41 2.39 6.34
CA ILE A 80 18.26 2.85 7.44
C ILE A 80 19.09 4.07 7.01
N GLU A 81 19.64 4.06 5.79
CA GLU A 81 20.35 5.21 5.21
C GLU A 81 19.40 6.37 4.93
N ARG A 82 18.25 6.09 4.32
CA ARG A 82 17.26 7.13 3.97
C ARG A 82 16.75 7.91 5.19
N TYR A 83 16.57 7.22 6.32
CA TYR A 83 16.12 7.83 7.57
C TYR A 83 17.24 8.16 8.55
N LYS A 84 18.52 8.00 8.16
CA LYS A 84 19.70 8.26 8.99
C LYS A 84 19.64 7.56 10.37
N LEU A 85 19.20 6.31 10.39
CA LEU A 85 18.96 5.53 11.63
C LEU A 85 20.18 4.73 12.10
N GLN A 86 21.35 4.98 11.52
CA GLN A 86 22.57 4.18 11.75
C GLN A 86 23.04 4.28 13.22
N GLU A 87 23.05 5.47 13.78
CA GLU A 87 23.46 5.72 15.17
C GLU A 87 22.50 5.09 16.18
N ARG A 88 21.18 5.20 15.94
CA ARG A 88 20.16 4.58 16.80
C ARG A 88 20.21 3.06 16.76
N LEU A 89 20.59 2.47 15.62
CA LEU A 89 20.79 1.03 15.51
C LEU A 89 22.03 0.56 16.30
N ALA A 90 23.11 1.33 16.29
CA ALA A 90 24.32 1.03 17.06
C ALA A 90 24.09 1.13 18.57
N SER A 91 23.16 2.00 19.01
CA SER A 91 22.80 2.19 20.42
C SER A 91 21.90 1.08 20.99
N ALA A 92 21.44 0.13 20.16
CA ALA A 92 20.70 -1.07 20.57
C ALA A 92 19.57 -0.86 21.61
N GLU A 93 18.87 0.27 21.57
CA GLU A 93 17.71 0.51 22.42
C GLU A 93 16.54 -0.38 21.94
N PRO A 94 16.06 -1.33 22.76
CA PRO A 94 14.91 -2.16 22.40
C PRO A 94 13.66 -1.28 22.41
N VAL A 95 13.05 -1.10 21.24
CA VAL A 95 11.78 -0.37 21.14
C VAL A 95 10.66 -1.33 21.54
N PRO A 96 9.95 -1.11 22.66
CA PRO A 96 8.88 -1.99 23.09
C PRO A 96 7.76 -2.00 22.05
N GLU A 97 7.30 -3.20 21.68
CA GLU A 97 6.33 -3.43 20.60
C GLU A 97 4.98 -2.73 20.85
N GLU A 98 4.65 -2.47 22.12
CA GLU A 98 3.42 -1.78 22.54
C GLU A 98 3.36 -0.30 22.13
N GLN A 99 4.50 0.34 21.88
CA GLN A 99 4.55 1.73 21.39
C GLN A 99 4.48 1.81 19.85
N ILE A 100 4.61 0.68 19.17
CA ILE A 100 4.60 0.59 17.72
C ILE A 100 3.15 0.55 17.23
N GLY A 101 2.65 1.69 16.77
CA GLY A 101 1.30 1.79 16.20
C GLY A 101 0.22 2.20 17.20
N GLY A 102 0.60 2.67 18.39
CA GLY A 102 -0.34 3.28 19.36
C GLY A 102 -1.16 4.45 18.76
N LYS A 103 -2.29 4.77 19.40
CA LYS A 103 -3.29 5.74 18.93
C LYS A 103 -2.63 7.06 18.48
N ALA A 104 -2.58 7.31 17.17
CA ALA A 104 -1.96 8.52 16.63
C ALA A 104 -2.85 9.71 16.93
N VAL A 105 -2.42 10.60 17.82
CA VAL A 105 -3.05 11.91 17.98
C VAL A 105 -2.61 12.77 16.80
N TRP A 106 -3.56 13.29 16.03
CA TRP A 106 -3.25 14.23 14.97
C TRP A 106 -2.81 15.55 15.59
N GLU A 107 -1.53 15.88 15.46
CA GLU A 107 -0.97 17.17 15.88
C GLU A 107 -1.58 18.33 15.07
N ASP A 108 -1.77 19.50 15.68
CA ASP A 108 -2.47 20.63 15.06
C ASP A 108 -1.64 21.37 14.00
N SER A 109 -0.29 21.33 14.08
CA SER A 109 0.59 21.98 13.11
C SER A 109 1.22 20.99 12.13
N ALA A 110 1.40 21.44 10.87
CA ALA A 110 1.99 20.62 9.81
C ALA A 110 3.41 20.14 10.15
N GLU A 111 4.22 21.00 10.76
CA GLU A 111 5.60 20.69 11.16
C GLU A 111 5.64 19.60 12.26
N LYS A 112 4.80 19.71 13.29
CA LYS A 112 4.72 18.71 14.37
C LYS A 112 4.20 17.38 13.85
N ARG A 113 3.25 17.40 12.91
CA ARG A 113 2.73 16.19 12.26
C ARG A 113 3.79 15.51 11.40
N GLU A 114 4.62 16.28 10.69
CA GLU A 114 5.72 15.70 9.91
C GLU A 114 6.79 15.08 10.82
N ALA A 115 7.14 15.75 11.93
CA ALA A 115 8.06 15.23 12.92
C ALA A 115 7.54 13.93 13.57
N SER A 116 6.28 13.89 13.97
CA SER A 116 5.68 12.69 14.59
C SER A 116 5.60 11.51 13.62
N LEU A 117 5.30 11.76 12.34
CA LEU A 117 5.32 10.73 11.29
C LEU A 117 6.73 10.21 11.02
N ARG A 118 7.75 11.09 11.02
CA ARG A 118 9.15 10.67 10.85
C ARG A 118 9.60 9.78 12.02
N GLU A 119 9.30 10.18 13.26
CA GLU A 119 9.67 9.41 14.45
C GLU A 119 8.97 8.04 14.47
N ARG A 120 7.66 7.98 14.17
CA ARG A 120 6.94 6.70 14.09
C ARG A 120 7.50 5.76 13.01
N LYS A 121 7.86 6.32 11.84
CA LYS A 121 8.49 5.53 10.76
C LYS A 121 9.87 5.02 11.19
N ALA A 122 10.65 5.84 11.89
CA ALA A 122 11.95 5.43 12.43
C ALA A 122 11.80 4.24 13.39
N GLN A 123 10.86 4.33 14.34
CA GLN A 123 10.58 3.25 15.29
C GLN A 123 10.15 1.95 14.60
N MET A 124 9.26 2.05 13.61
CA MET A 124 8.83 0.89 12.82
C MET A 124 9.98 0.22 12.07
N ILE A 125 10.86 1.01 11.44
CA ILE A 125 12.02 0.48 10.70
C ILE A 125 12.99 -0.23 11.64
N LEU A 126 13.23 0.33 12.83
CA LEU A 126 14.11 -0.28 13.83
C LEU A 126 13.53 -1.61 14.34
N ALA A 127 12.24 -1.64 14.68
CA ALA A 127 11.58 -2.86 15.13
C ALA A 127 11.54 -3.96 14.06
N ALA A 128 11.26 -3.59 12.80
CA ALA A 128 11.32 -4.53 11.68
C ALA A 128 12.73 -5.11 11.48
N ARG A 129 13.78 -4.32 11.69
CA ARG A 129 15.16 -4.82 11.65
C ARG A 129 15.44 -5.79 12.80
N GLN A 130 14.96 -5.50 14.00
CA GLN A 130 15.10 -6.37 15.17
C GLN A 130 14.35 -7.70 14.96
N SER A 131 13.12 -7.66 14.45
CA SER A 131 12.32 -8.88 14.21
C SER A 131 12.94 -9.79 13.16
N VAL A 132 13.41 -9.23 12.03
CA VAL A 132 14.11 -10.02 10.99
C VAL A 132 15.40 -10.63 11.54
N SER A 133 16.18 -9.89 12.35
CA SER A 133 17.38 -10.43 12.98
C SER A 133 17.08 -11.55 13.98
N SER A 134 15.95 -11.46 14.70
CA SER A 134 15.49 -12.50 15.61
C SER A 134 15.06 -13.77 14.84
N ILE A 135 14.28 -13.59 13.77
CA ILE A 135 13.77 -14.68 12.92
C ILE A 135 14.93 -15.45 12.26
N THR A 136 15.96 -14.76 11.76
CA THR A 136 17.10 -15.44 11.12
C THR A 136 17.96 -16.20 12.13
N ASN A 137 18.10 -15.71 13.36
CA ASN A 137 18.80 -16.41 14.43
C ASN A 137 18.09 -17.71 14.83
N ILE A 138 16.76 -17.67 14.98
CA ILE A 138 15.93 -18.86 15.27
C ILE A 138 16.01 -19.90 14.14
N ALA A 139 15.98 -19.46 12.88
CA ALA A 139 16.11 -20.35 11.73
C ALA A 139 17.49 -21.02 11.66
N HIS A 140 18.56 -20.31 11.98
CA HIS A 140 19.91 -20.87 12.00
C HIS A 140 20.10 -21.89 13.15
N ALA A 141 19.53 -21.62 14.33
CA ALA A 141 19.57 -22.53 15.47
C ALA A 141 18.80 -23.84 15.23
N SER A 142 17.68 -23.78 14.50
CA SER A 142 16.87 -24.97 14.17
C SER A 142 17.53 -25.89 13.13
N VAL A 143 18.32 -25.33 12.21
CA VAL A 143 19.09 -26.12 11.23
C VAL A 143 20.23 -26.90 11.91
N LEU A 144 20.79 -26.38 13.00
CA LEU A 144 21.85 -27.05 13.77
C LEU A 144 21.34 -28.17 14.69
N MET A 145 20.03 -28.23 15.02
CA MET A 145 19.45 -29.34 15.81
C MET A 145 18.89 -30.49 14.95
N PHE A 146 18.97 -30.42 13.62
CA PHE A 146 18.46 -31.44 12.70
C PHE A 146 19.55 -32.05 11.80
N ILE A 147 20.75 -32.20 12.34
CA ILE A 147 21.83 -33.00 11.73
C ILE A 147 22.12 -34.16 12.70
N PRO A 148 21.86 -35.43 12.31
CA PRO A 148 22.17 -36.60 13.15
C PRO A 148 23.67 -36.84 13.29
#